data_AF-A0A381UDL6-F1
#
_entry.id   AF-A0A381UDL6-F1
#
_cell.length_a   1.000
_cell.length_b   1.000
_cell.length_c   1.000
_cell.angle_alpha   90.00
_cell.angle_beta   90.00
_cell.angle_gamma   90.00
#
_symmetry.space_group_name_H-M   'P 1'
#
loop_
_entity.id
_entity.type
_entity.pdbx_description
1 polymer ?
#
loop_
_entity_poly.entity_id
_entity_poly.type
_entity_poly.pdbx_seq_one_letter_code
_entity_poly.pdbx_strand_id
1 'polypeptide(L)'
;MGKIDISQAKRPTRTQQEGMMTSSGSGFRRRMPASAQRHIFLRREVLWPAREALVNPERTEIQDIDGKTKEIKRLVLEMGAELVGVAEYDPRFLFTDASERAHQFVIVFGLSMAFDSMIDIGPRSQAEVHRVYYRLDDMANRLAHQIGAYGYSACAQTNRGNFPLPAYAYLAGLGELGKHGSLISPELGSSFRLVAVSTEMPLKADGPKDFGFDEVCASCNICTRFCPGDAIKPDKQEVNGVVRWHVDTPACKPW
;
A
#
# COMPACT_ATOMS: atom_id res chain seq x y z
N MET A 1 -22.52 -9.44 6.89
CA MET A 1 -21.55 -10.50 7.26
C MET A 1 -20.21 -9.80 7.19
N GLY A 2 -19.61 -9.58 8.36
CA GLY A 2 -18.82 -8.39 8.61
C GLY A 2 -17.31 -8.54 8.39
N LYS A 3 -16.60 -7.58 8.97
CA LYS A 3 -15.14 -7.45 9.04
C LYS A 3 -14.42 -8.80 8.98
N ILE A 4 -13.43 -8.90 8.09
CA ILE A 4 -12.48 -10.02 8.00
C ILE A 4 -11.94 -10.32 9.41
N ASP A 5 -12.08 -11.57 9.86
CA ASP A 5 -11.50 -12.02 11.11
C ASP A 5 -9.97 -12.11 10.97
N ILE A 6 -9.28 -11.30 11.76
CA ILE A 6 -7.82 -11.20 11.81
C ILE A 6 -7.25 -11.69 13.14
N SER A 7 -8.07 -12.32 14.00
CA SER A 7 -7.63 -12.80 15.31
C SER A 7 -6.47 -13.80 15.21
N GLN A 8 -6.50 -14.66 14.18
CA GLN A 8 -5.49 -15.68 13.91
C GLN A 8 -4.43 -15.24 12.88
N ALA A 9 -4.36 -13.95 12.54
CA ALA A 9 -3.43 -13.44 11.54
C ALA A 9 -1.97 -13.72 11.92
N LYS A 10 -1.22 -14.26 10.96
CA LYS A 10 0.22 -14.57 11.06
C LYS A 10 1.03 -13.71 10.09
N ARG A 11 2.29 -13.51 10.44
CA ARG A 11 3.24 -12.73 9.62
C ARG A 11 3.39 -13.34 8.23
N PRO A 12 3.16 -12.56 7.15
CA PRO A 12 3.36 -13.06 5.79
C PRO A 12 4.84 -13.23 5.46
N THR A 13 5.18 -14.25 4.67
CA THR A 13 6.52 -14.36 4.08
C THR A 13 6.64 -13.49 2.84
N ARG A 14 7.71 -12.70 2.74
CA ARG A 14 8.01 -11.91 1.55
C ARG A 14 8.62 -12.80 0.47
N THR A 15 7.98 -12.87 -0.70
CA THR A 15 8.42 -13.77 -1.79
C THR A 15 9.43 -13.14 -2.74
N GLN A 16 9.56 -11.81 -2.79
CA GLN A 16 10.51 -11.12 -3.70
C GLN A 16 10.85 -9.71 -3.21
N GLN A 17 12.14 -9.41 -3.04
CA GLN A 17 12.63 -8.04 -2.73
C GLN A 17 13.19 -7.31 -3.94
N GLU A 18 13.77 -8.05 -4.89
CA GLU A 18 14.48 -7.49 -6.04
C GLU A 18 13.54 -7.04 -7.17
N GLY A 19 12.27 -7.46 -7.13
CA GLY A 19 11.27 -7.13 -8.14
C GLY A 19 11.77 -7.44 -9.55
N MET A 20 11.71 -6.45 -10.44
CA MET A 20 12.09 -6.59 -11.86
C MET A 20 13.62 -6.62 -12.09
N MET A 21 14.43 -6.67 -11.04
CA MET A 21 15.89 -6.73 -11.12
C MET A 21 16.41 -8.17 -11.19
N THR A 22 15.54 -9.15 -10.99
CA THR A 22 15.86 -10.55 -11.24
C THR A 22 16.20 -10.77 -12.72
N SER A 23 16.92 -11.85 -13.02
CA SER A 23 17.21 -12.26 -14.40
C SER A 23 15.92 -12.37 -15.24
N SER A 24 14.86 -12.94 -14.66
CA SER A 24 13.52 -13.03 -15.26
C SER A 24 12.81 -11.68 -15.45
N GLY A 25 13.05 -10.70 -14.56
CA GLY A 25 12.48 -9.36 -14.65
C GLY A 25 13.18 -8.44 -15.67
N SER A 26 14.41 -8.77 -16.05
CA SER A 26 15.24 -7.94 -16.93
C SER A 26 14.61 -7.73 -18.33
N GLY A 27 13.94 -8.75 -18.86
CA GLY A 27 13.23 -8.68 -20.14
C GLY A 27 12.04 -7.71 -20.11
N PHE A 28 11.34 -7.65 -18.98
CA PHE A 28 10.23 -6.72 -18.76
C PHE A 28 10.75 -5.28 -18.59
N ARG A 29 11.82 -5.10 -17.80
CA ARG A 29 12.45 -3.79 -17.59
C ARG A 29 12.94 -3.16 -18.90
N ARG A 30 13.50 -3.95 -19.83
CA ARG A 30 13.95 -3.44 -21.14
C ARG A 30 12.82 -2.88 -22.01
N ARG A 31 11.58 -3.38 -21.85
CA ARG A 31 10.40 -2.91 -22.60
C ARG A 31 9.73 -1.69 -21.98
N MET A 32 10.18 -1.25 -20.79
CA MET A 32 9.63 -0.08 -20.13
C MET A 32 10.08 1.21 -20.80
N PRO A 33 9.19 2.22 -20.87
CA PRO A 33 9.57 3.54 -21.35
C PRO A 33 10.60 4.19 -20.41
N ALA A 34 11.40 5.10 -20.96
CA ALA A 34 12.44 5.81 -20.21
C ALA A 34 11.90 6.55 -18.97
N SER A 35 10.68 7.07 -19.03
CA SER A 35 10.01 7.71 -17.89
C SER A 35 9.78 6.75 -16.72
N ALA A 36 9.32 5.53 -16.98
CA ALA A 36 9.16 4.49 -15.96
C ALA A 36 10.51 4.10 -15.35
N GLN A 37 11.54 3.91 -16.19
CA GLN A 37 12.89 3.56 -15.73
C GLN A 37 13.48 4.66 -14.83
N ARG A 38 13.28 5.94 -15.19
CA ARG A 38 13.69 7.09 -14.36
C ARG A 38 12.98 7.10 -13.01
N HIS A 39 11.66 6.88 -12.97
CA HIS A 39 10.92 6.82 -11.70
C HIS A 39 11.38 5.64 -10.84
N ILE A 40 11.65 4.47 -11.42
CA ILE A 40 12.21 3.32 -10.69
C ILE A 40 13.56 3.70 -10.07
N PHE A 41 14.45 4.34 -10.84
CA PHE A 41 15.74 4.81 -10.35
C PHE A 41 15.58 5.79 -9.18
N LEU A 42 14.78 6.85 -9.34
CA LEU A 42 14.56 7.85 -8.29
C LEU A 42 14.00 7.21 -7.01
N ARG A 43 13.01 6.33 -7.14
CA ARG A 43 12.42 5.65 -5.99
C ARG A 43 13.43 4.78 -5.26
N ARG A 44 14.28 4.08 -5.99
CA ARG A 44 15.20 3.09 -5.43
C ARG A 44 16.48 3.71 -4.88
N GLU A 45 17.06 4.66 -5.59
CA GLU A 45 18.39 5.20 -5.30
C GLU A 45 18.31 6.54 -4.54
N VAL A 46 17.17 7.23 -4.56
CA VAL A 46 17.01 8.53 -3.89
C VAL A 46 15.99 8.45 -2.75
N LEU A 47 14.75 8.01 -3.05
CA LEU A 47 13.68 8.05 -2.04
C LEU A 47 13.80 6.92 -1.01
N TRP A 48 14.17 5.70 -1.43
CA TRP A 48 14.27 4.56 -0.53
C TRP A 48 15.32 4.75 0.59
N PRO A 49 16.54 5.26 0.33
CA PRO A 49 17.49 5.59 1.39
C PRO A 49 16.99 6.68 2.34
N ALA A 50 16.15 7.60 1.87
CA ALA A 50 15.62 8.74 2.63
C ALA A 50 14.28 8.44 3.35
N ARG A 51 13.87 7.16 3.42
CA ARG A 51 12.56 6.75 3.95
C ARG A 51 12.41 6.89 5.47
N GLU A 52 13.51 6.97 6.20
CA GLU A 52 13.53 7.16 7.65
C GLU A 52 13.81 8.63 7.96
N ALA A 53 12.98 9.19 8.83
CA ALA A 53 13.10 10.59 9.23
C ALA A 53 14.21 10.77 10.29
N LEU A 54 14.90 11.91 10.22
CA LEU A 54 15.63 12.39 11.39
C LEU A 54 14.60 12.82 12.44
N VAL A 55 14.82 12.38 13.69
CA VAL A 55 13.92 12.69 14.80
C VAL A 55 14.46 13.89 15.55
N ASN A 56 13.63 14.93 15.65
CA ASN A 56 13.94 16.09 16.47
C ASN A 56 14.06 15.66 17.94
N PRO A 57 15.21 15.88 18.62
CA PRO A 57 15.36 15.52 20.03
C PRO A 57 14.41 16.31 20.95
N GLU A 58 13.98 17.50 20.53
CA GLU A 58 12.99 18.31 21.25
C GLU A 58 11.58 17.93 20.79
N ARG A 59 11.00 16.91 21.43
CA ARG A 59 9.67 16.41 21.10
C ARG A 59 8.59 17.47 21.38
N THR A 60 7.76 17.71 20.38
CA THR A 60 6.53 18.51 20.53
C THR A 60 5.42 17.64 21.08
N GLU A 61 4.88 17.99 22.25
CA GLU A 61 3.74 17.29 22.84
C GLU A 61 2.45 17.51 22.03
N ILE A 62 1.77 16.42 21.67
CA ILE A 62 0.48 16.46 20.99
C ILE A 62 -0.64 16.29 22.01
N GLN A 63 -1.30 17.40 22.35
CA GLN A 63 -2.43 17.40 23.30
C GLN A 63 -3.76 17.05 22.61
N ASP A 64 -4.02 17.63 21.43
CA ASP A 64 -5.22 17.35 20.64
C ASP A 64 -4.93 16.30 19.55
N ILE A 65 -5.11 15.02 19.90
CA ILE A 65 -4.88 13.88 19.01
C ILE A 65 -5.85 13.92 17.81
N ASP A 66 -7.11 14.32 18.03
CA ASP A 66 -8.13 14.37 16.98
C ASP A 66 -7.80 15.47 15.97
N GLY A 67 -7.45 16.66 16.46
CA GLY A 67 -6.99 17.77 15.62
C GLY A 67 -5.72 17.44 14.86
N LYS A 68 -4.72 16.85 15.52
CA LYS A 68 -3.47 16.44 14.87
C LYS A 68 -3.70 15.37 13.80
N THR A 69 -4.59 14.41 14.05
CA THR A 69 -4.96 13.40 13.05
C THR A 69 -5.59 14.04 11.82
N LYS A 70 -6.51 15.00 11.99
CA LYS A 70 -7.13 15.74 10.88
C LYS A 70 -6.10 16.57 10.11
N GLU A 71 -5.16 17.21 10.80
CA GLU A 71 -4.08 17.98 10.19
C GLU A 71 -3.16 17.11 9.33
N ILE A 72 -2.70 15.96 9.86
CA ILE A 72 -1.86 15.02 9.13
C ILE A 72 -2.56 14.47 7.88
N LYS A 73 -3.86 14.14 8.00
CA LYS A 73 -4.67 13.73 6.85
C LYS A 73 -4.78 14.85 5.81
N ARG A 74 -5.09 16.06 6.25
CA ARG A 74 -5.18 17.23 5.35
C ARG A 74 -3.85 17.48 4.63
N LEU A 75 -2.73 17.39 5.33
CA LEU A 75 -1.40 17.60 4.76
C LEU A 75 -1.12 16.66 3.57
N VAL A 76 -1.42 15.35 3.70
CA VAL A 76 -1.17 14.43 2.58
C VAL A 76 -2.16 14.62 1.43
N LEU A 77 -3.39 15.04 1.70
CA LEU A 77 -4.36 15.40 0.66
C LEU A 77 -3.91 16.65 -0.11
N GLU A 78 -3.39 17.66 0.60
CA GLU A 78 -2.79 18.87 0.00
C GLU A 78 -1.53 18.54 -0.83
N MET A 79 -0.77 17.50 -0.46
CA MET A 79 0.34 16.99 -1.28
C MET A 79 -0.13 16.26 -2.56
N GLY A 80 -1.41 15.94 -2.66
CA GLY A 80 -2.03 15.33 -3.84
C GLY A 80 -2.35 13.85 -3.73
N ALA A 81 -2.43 13.29 -2.51
CA ALA A 81 -3.13 12.03 -2.29
C ALA A 81 -4.66 12.24 -2.46
N GLU A 82 -5.37 11.21 -2.88
CA GLU A 82 -6.82 11.26 -3.11
C GLU A 82 -7.61 10.55 -2.00
N LEU A 83 -6.93 9.68 -1.24
CA LEU A 83 -7.47 8.98 -0.07
C LEU A 83 -6.43 8.95 1.04
N VAL A 84 -6.87 9.04 2.29
CA VAL A 84 -6.03 8.85 3.47
C VAL A 84 -6.82 8.26 4.63
N GLY A 85 -6.19 7.32 5.34
CA GLY A 85 -6.73 6.69 6.54
C GLY A 85 -5.61 6.32 7.51
N VAL A 86 -5.97 6.08 8.75
CA VAL A 86 -5.05 5.72 9.82
C VAL A 86 -5.48 4.38 10.41
N ALA A 87 -4.52 3.47 10.52
CA ALA A 87 -4.68 2.19 11.21
C ALA A 87 -3.75 2.14 12.43
N GLU A 88 -4.09 1.31 13.40
CA GLU A 88 -3.14 0.90 14.44
C GLU A 88 -2.03 0.04 13.81
N TYR A 89 -0.81 0.20 14.31
CA TYR A 89 0.32 -0.62 13.94
C TYR A 89 0.19 -2.01 14.59
N ASP A 90 0.15 -3.05 13.76
CA ASP A 90 0.01 -4.43 14.21
C ASP A 90 1.16 -5.29 13.65
N PRO A 91 2.07 -5.77 14.52
CA PRO A 91 3.20 -6.61 14.14
C PRO A 91 2.84 -7.89 13.38
N ARG A 92 1.61 -8.40 13.53
CA ARG A 92 1.14 -9.61 12.83
C ARG A 92 1.10 -9.41 11.31
N PHE A 93 1.04 -8.18 10.83
CA PHE A 93 1.07 -7.87 9.39
C PHE A 93 2.48 -7.56 8.85
N LEU A 94 3.51 -7.58 9.69
CA LEU A 94 4.88 -7.42 9.21
C LEU A 94 5.36 -8.66 8.46
N PHE A 95 6.08 -8.45 7.36
CA PHE A 95 6.78 -9.54 6.69
C PHE A 95 7.75 -10.22 7.65
N THR A 96 7.91 -11.55 7.57
CA THR A 96 8.77 -12.33 8.48
C THR A 96 10.23 -11.86 8.52
N ASP A 97 10.70 -11.18 7.48
CA ASP A 97 12.05 -10.62 7.36
C ASP A 97 12.20 -9.19 7.92
N ALA A 98 11.10 -8.56 8.35
CA ALA A 98 11.11 -7.22 8.90
C ALA A 98 11.31 -7.22 10.42
N SER A 99 12.07 -6.26 10.94
CA SER A 99 12.12 -6.03 12.38
C SER A 99 10.91 -5.24 12.85
N GLU A 100 10.41 -5.58 14.05
CA GLU A 100 9.41 -4.78 14.73
C GLU A 100 9.98 -3.40 15.10
N ARG A 101 9.09 -2.41 15.20
CA ARG A 101 9.41 -1.04 15.58
C ARG A 101 8.47 -0.64 16.69
N ALA A 102 8.88 0.31 17.53
CA ALA A 102 8.03 0.92 18.55
C ALA A 102 6.96 1.87 17.95
N HIS A 103 6.53 1.64 16.70
CA HIS A 103 5.52 2.46 16.05
C HIS A 103 4.12 2.03 16.52
N GLN A 104 3.20 3.00 16.57
CA GLN A 104 1.84 2.82 17.09
C GLN A 104 0.78 2.95 16.00
N PHE A 105 1.06 3.74 14.96
CA PHE A 105 0.10 4.03 13.90
C PHE A 105 0.70 3.87 12.52
N VAL A 106 -0.16 3.61 11.55
CA VAL A 106 0.15 3.55 10.12
C VAL A 106 -0.82 4.45 9.37
N ILE A 107 -0.28 5.52 8.78
CA ILE A 107 -1.01 6.45 7.92
C ILE A 107 -0.92 5.88 6.50
N VAL A 108 -2.04 5.46 5.93
CA VAL A 108 -2.11 4.90 4.59
C VAL A 108 -2.78 5.90 3.68
N PHE A 109 -2.25 6.09 2.47
CA PHE A 109 -2.88 6.96 1.48
C PHE A 109 -2.69 6.44 0.06
N GLY A 110 -3.57 6.89 -0.83
CA GLY A 110 -3.68 6.38 -2.18
C GLY A 110 -3.82 7.46 -3.24
N LEU A 111 -3.49 7.07 -4.47
CA LEU A 111 -3.56 7.92 -5.66
C LEU A 111 -4.01 7.08 -6.85
N SER A 112 -5.03 7.54 -7.57
CA SER A 112 -5.53 6.88 -8.78
C SER A 112 -4.51 6.89 -9.91
N MET A 113 -4.64 5.89 -10.78
CA MET A 113 -3.94 5.83 -12.06
C MET A 113 -4.87 6.34 -13.16
N ALA A 114 -4.33 7.10 -14.11
CA ALA A 114 -5.10 7.66 -15.22
C ALA A 114 -5.76 6.54 -16.06
N PHE A 115 -7.08 6.60 -16.21
CA PHE A 115 -7.89 5.58 -16.90
C PHE A 115 -7.38 5.30 -18.33
N ASP A 116 -7.16 6.35 -19.13
CA ASP A 116 -6.69 6.23 -20.52
C ASP A 116 -5.32 5.55 -20.64
N SER A 117 -4.52 5.61 -19.58
CA SER A 117 -3.24 4.91 -19.52
C SER A 117 -3.36 3.46 -19.09
N MET A 118 -4.45 3.11 -18.40
CA MET A 118 -4.68 1.79 -17.79
C MET A 118 -5.66 0.91 -18.57
N ILE A 119 -6.29 1.43 -19.62
CA ILE A 119 -7.22 0.66 -20.48
C ILE A 119 -6.53 -0.53 -21.17
N ASP A 120 -5.22 -0.43 -21.42
CA ASP A 120 -4.40 -1.47 -22.03
C ASP A 120 -3.09 -1.74 -21.26
N ILE A 121 -2.59 -2.97 -21.39
CA ILE A 121 -1.31 -3.39 -20.82
C ILE A 121 -0.21 -3.08 -21.84
N GLY A 122 0.68 -2.15 -21.52
CA GLY A 122 1.73 -1.72 -22.43
C GLY A 122 2.66 -0.67 -21.82
N PRO A 123 3.56 -0.07 -22.62
CA PRO A 123 4.50 0.94 -22.13
C PRO A 123 3.82 2.11 -21.42
N ARG A 124 2.65 2.55 -21.90
CA ARG A 124 1.88 3.64 -21.30
C ARG A 124 1.38 3.33 -19.89
N SER A 125 0.76 2.16 -19.66
CA SER A 125 0.37 1.74 -18.30
C SER A 125 1.58 1.58 -17.39
N GLN A 126 2.73 1.12 -17.91
CA GLN A 126 3.97 1.09 -17.11
C GLN A 126 4.47 2.49 -16.72
N ALA A 127 4.45 3.45 -17.64
CA ALA A 127 4.78 4.85 -17.33
C ALA A 127 3.89 5.39 -16.21
N GLU A 128 2.58 5.13 -16.30
CA GLU A 128 1.60 5.62 -15.33
C GLU A 128 1.77 4.96 -13.96
N VAL A 129 1.85 3.63 -13.90
CA VAL A 129 2.07 2.88 -12.66
C VAL A 129 3.30 3.41 -11.92
N HIS A 130 4.42 3.60 -12.63
CA HIS A 130 5.66 4.05 -12.01
C HIS A 130 5.66 5.55 -11.68
N ARG A 131 4.94 6.39 -12.42
CA ARG A 131 4.70 7.79 -12.07
C ARG A 131 3.94 7.89 -10.74
N VAL A 132 2.83 7.15 -10.60
CA VAL A 132 2.00 7.15 -9.39
C VAL A 132 2.79 6.64 -8.19
N TYR A 133 3.52 5.53 -8.34
CA TYR A 133 4.41 5.05 -7.28
C TYR A 133 5.46 6.08 -6.87
N TYR A 134 6.08 6.80 -7.83
CA TYR A 134 7.06 7.83 -7.51
C TYR A 134 6.44 8.97 -6.71
N ARG A 135 5.25 9.46 -7.11
CA ARG A 135 4.57 10.53 -6.35
C ARG A 135 4.24 10.06 -4.93
N LEU A 136 3.70 8.86 -4.79
CA LEU A 136 3.33 8.31 -3.48
C LEU A 136 4.55 8.16 -2.55
N ASP A 137 5.67 7.63 -3.06
CA ASP A 137 6.90 7.50 -2.27
C ASP A 137 7.47 8.88 -1.87
N ASP A 138 7.42 9.88 -2.75
CA ASP A 138 7.85 11.25 -2.44
C ASP A 138 6.98 11.87 -1.32
N MET A 139 5.66 11.76 -1.43
CA MET A 139 4.73 12.22 -0.40
C MET A 139 4.95 11.52 0.94
N ALA A 140 5.19 10.20 0.93
CA ALA A 140 5.44 9.43 2.15
C ALA A 140 6.74 9.83 2.84
N ASN A 141 7.81 10.08 2.08
CA ASN A 141 9.04 10.61 2.65
C ASN A 141 8.81 11.98 3.28
N ARG A 142 8.17 12.91 2.56
CA ARG A 142 7.86 14.26 3.10
C ARG A 142 7.07 14.19 4.40
N LEU A 143 6.03 13.35 4.44
CA LEU A 143 5.24 13.15 5.66
C LEU A 143 6.08 12.55 6.79
N ALA A 144 6.89 11.53 6.52
CA ALA A 144 7.77 10.94 7.53
C ALA A 144 8.72 11.99 8.12
N HIS A 145 9.37 12.80 7.28
CA HIS A 145 10.26 13.89 7.72
C HIS A 145 9.51 14.98 8.49
N GLN A 146 8.28 15.32 8.10
CA GLN A 146 7.44 16.25 8.85
C GLN A 146 7.13 15.71 10.26
N ILE A 147 6.80 14.43 10.37
CA ILE A 147 6.55 13.77 11.66
C ILE A 147 7.83 13.71 12.50
N GLY A 148 8.98 13.43 11.86
CA GLY A 148 10.30 13.48 12.50
C GLY A 148 10.61 14.84 13.10
N ALA A 149 10.22 15.93 12.42
CA ALA A 149 10.38 17.30 12.94
C ALA A 149 9.58 17.58 14.22
N TYR A 150 8.46 16.88 14.44
CA TYR A 150 7.71 16.91 15.71
C TYR A 150 8.37 16.07 16.83
N GLY A 151 9.44 15.32 16.52
CA GLY A 151 10.16 14.49 17.49
C GLY A 151 9.56 13.09 17.70
N TYR A 152 8.91 12.55 16.66
CA TYR A 152 8.40 11.19 16.62
C TYR A 152 9.08 10.36 15.54
N SER A 153 9.46 9.12 15.83
CA SER A 153 9.96 8.21 14.78
C SER A 153 8.90 8.01 13.70
N ALA A 154 9.32 8.07 12.45
CA ALA A 154 8.47 7.79 11.30
C ALA A 154 9.28 7.14 10.17
N CYS A 155 8.63 6.25 9.43
CA CYS A 155 9.24 5.56 8.30
C CYS A 155 8.23 5.43 7.16
N ALA A 156 8.62 5.86 5.95
CA ALA A 156 7.87 5.63 4.74
C ALA A 156 7.90 4.13 4.35
N GLN A 157 6.71 3.61 4.05
CA GLN A 157 6.42 2.21 3.76
C GLN A 157 5.88 2.13 2.33
N THR A 158 6.80 2.00 1.38
CA THR A 158 6.48 1.88 -0.05
C THR A 158 6.04 0.45 -0.40
N ASN A 159 5.82 0.15 -1.68
CA ASN A 159 5.59 -1.23 -2.12
C ASN A 159 6.79 -2.18 -1.88
N ARG A 160 7.94 -1.65 -1.42
CA ARG A 160 9.09 -2.42 -0.93
C ARG A 160 9.20 -2.46 0.61
N GLY A 161 8.27 -1.81 1.31
CA GLY A 161 8.24 -1.64 2.77
C GLY A 161 8.11 -2.94 3.56
N ASN A 162 7.80 -2.81 4.84
CA ASN A 162 7.89 -3.90 5.81
C ASN A 162 6.59 -4.69 6.00
N PHE A 163 5.50 -4.29 5.34
CA PHE A 163 4.19 -4.93 5.44
C PHE A 163 3.38 -4.80 4.12
N PRO A 164 2.34 -5.64 3.91
CA PRO A 164 1.48 -5.54 2.75
C PRO A 164 0.52 -4.35 2.88
N LEU A 165 0.67 -3.38 1.98
CA LEU A 165 -0.14 -2.16 1.96
C LEU A 165 -1.66 -2.39 1.87
N PRO A 166 -2.20 -3.36 1.09
CA PRO A 166 -3.64 -3.61 1.06
C PRO A 166 -4.23 -4.01 2.42
N ALA A 167 -3.48 -4.72 3.27
CA ALA A 167 -3.95 -5.10 4.61
C ALA A 167 -4.13 -3.85 5.48
N TYR A 168 -3.13 -2.97 5.52
CA TYR A 168 -3.21 -1.73 6.28
C TYR A 168 -4.23 -0.75 5.69
N ALA A 169 -4.44 -0.72 4.38
CA ALA A 169 -5.48 0.10 3.76
C ALA A 169 -6.89 -0.36 4.17
N TYR A 170 -7.12 -1.68 4.26
CA TYR A 170 -8.36 -2.22 4.83
C TYR A 170 -8.51 -1.84 6.31
N LEU A 171 -7.47 -2.02 7.14
CA LEU A 171 -7.49 -1.65 8.55
C LEU A 171 -7.70 -0.14 8.78
N ALA A 172 -7.25 0.69 7.83
CA ALA A 172 -7.45 2.14 7.81
C ALA A 172 -8.82 2.55 7.23
N GLY A 173 -9.67 1.59 6.85
CA GLY A 173 -11.02 1.85 6.35
C GLY A 173 -11.06 2.50 4.97
N LEU A 174 -10.04 2.29 4.13
CA LEU A 174 -9.94 2.86 2.78
C LEU A 174 -10.64 2.03 1.70
N GLY A 175 -11.08 0.83 2.03
CA GLY A 175 -11.69 -0.08 1.08
C GLY A 175 -11.67 -1.52 1.56
N GLU A 176 -12.11 -2.43 0.71
CA GLU A 176 -12.10 -3.87 0.97
C GLU A 176 -11.21 -4.60 -0.04
N LEU A 177 -10.72 -5.78 0.34
CA LEU A 177 -9.93 -6.62 -0.55
C LEU A 177 -10.82 -7.25 -1.62
N GLY A 178 -10.59 -6.92 -2.89
CA GLY A 178 -11.30 -7.53 -4.00
C GLY A 178 -10.79 -8.94 -4.36
N LYS A 179 -11.62 -9.72 -5.07
CA LYS A 179 -11.26 -11.06 -5.60
C LYS A 179 -9.94 -11.04 -6.39
N HIS A 180 -9.67 -9.96 -7.11
CA HIS A 180 -8.43 -9.74 -7.87
C HIS A 180 -7.20 -9.37 -7.03
N GLY A 181 -7.29 -9.41 -5.70
CA GLY A 181 -6.17 -9.22 -4.78
C GLY A 181 -5.70 -7.77 -4.60
N SER A 182 -6.41 -6.79 -5.17
CA SER A 182 -6.17 -5.36 -4.88
C SER A 182 -7.33 -4.81 -4.05
N LEU A 183 -7.09 -3.68 -3.37
CA LEU A 183 -8.13 -3.00 -2.62
C LEU A 183 -9.14 -2.35 -3.59
N ILE A 184 -10.41 -2.35 -3.21
CA ILE A 184 -11.50 -1.62 -3.86
C ILE A 184 -11.93 -0.51 -2.90
N SER A 185 -11.71 0.74 -3.30
CA SER A 185 -12.20 1.92 -2.59
C SER A 185 -13.56 2.35 -3.17
N PRO A 186 -14.49 2.84 -2.34
CA PRO A 186 -15.74 3.41 -2.84
C PRO A 186 -15.55 4.67 -3.69
N GLU A 187 -14.50 5.45 -3.44
CA GLU A 187 -14.20 6.68 -4.18
C GLU A 187 -13.38 6.41 -5.45
N LEU A 188 -12.40 5.50 -5.42
CA LEU A 188 -11.42 5.31 -6.50
C LEU A 188 -11.57 3.99 -7.27
N GLY A 189 -12.49 3.11 -6.88
CA GLY A 189 -12.56 1.75 -7.41
C GLY A 189 -11.29 0.97 -7.08
N SER A 190 -10.76 0.18 -8.04
CA SER A 190 -9.55 -0.63 -7.84
C SER A 190 -8.30 -0.13 -8.60
N SER A 191 -8.42 0.93 -9.40
CA SER A 191 -7.34 1.45 -10.25
C SER A 191 -6.54 2.55 -9.56
N PHE A 192 -5.93 2.21 -8.43
CA PHE A 192 -5.08 3.13 -7.67
C PHE A 192 -3.89 2.41 -7.02
N ARG A 193 -2.92 3.16 -6.52
CA ARG A 193 -1.79 2.63 -5.74
C ARG A 193 -1.81 3.18 -4.33
N LEU A 194 -1.16 2.44 -3.44
CA LEU A 194 -1.07 2.72 -2.02
C LEU A 194 0.37 3.02 -1.63
N VAL A 195 0.53 3.77 -0.56
CA VAL A 195 1.75 3.91 0.24
C VAL A 195 1.33 4.14 1.69
N ALA A 196 2.27 3.98 2.63
CA ALA A 196 2.01 4.30 4.01
C ALA A 196 3.20 4.97 4.70
N VAL A 197 2.97 5.53 5.88
CA VAL A 197 3.99 5.94 6.84
C VAL A 197 3.65 5.30 8.18
N SER A 198 4.57 4.52 8.74
CA SER A 198 4.42 4.03 10.12
C SER A 198 5.11 4.98 11.09
N THR A 199 4.53 5.23 12.26
CA THR A 199 5.03 6.24 13.20
C THR A 199 4.69 5.97 14.67
N GLU A 200 5.48 6.57 15.56
CA GLU A 200 5.20 6.73 17.00
C GLU A 200 4.23 7.89 17.32
N MET A 201 3.99 8.82 16.39
CA MET A 201 3.14 9.97 16.63
C MET A 201 1.73 9.50 17.05
N PRO A 202 1.19 10.00 18.18
CA PRO A 202 -0.14 9.61 18.63
C PRO A 202 -1.19 10.14 17.66
N LEU A 203 -2.01 9.24 17.12
CA LEU A 203 -3.06 9.53 16.16
C LEU A 203 -4.33 8.74 16.52
N LYS A 204 -5.42 9.02 15.82
CA LYS A 204 -6.67 8.28 15.95
C LYS A 204 -6.89 7.36 14.75
N ALA A 205 -7.00 6.06 15.01
CA ALA A 205 -7.29 5.07 13.98
C ALA A 205 -8.74 5.19 13.49
N ASP A 206 -8.95 4.97 12.19
CA ASP A 206 -10.26 4.96 11.55
C ASP A 206 -10.97 3.61 11.66
N GLY A 207 -10.18 2.52 11.57
CA GLY A 207 -10.66 1.16 11.60
C GLY A 207 -11.30 0.68 10.28
N PRO A 208 -11.44 -0.64 10.10
CA PRO A 208 -12.04 -1.23 8.91
C PRO A 208 -13.52 -0.93 8.81
N LYS A 209 -13.99 -0.79 7.56
CA LYS A 209 -15.37 -0.49 7.18
C LYS A 209 -15.89 -1.58 6.24
N ASP A 210 -17.21 -1.75 6.24
CA ASP A 210 -17.94 -2.65 5.35
C ASP A 210 -18.64 -1.79 4.29
N PHE A 211 -18.23 -1.94 3.03
CA PHE A 211 -18.81 -1.26 1.86
C PHE A 211 -19.60 -2.25 0.97
N GLY A 212 -19.73 -3.52 1.38
CA GLY A 212 -20.41 -4.57 0.62
C GLY A 212 -19.63 -5.10 -0.58
N PHE A 213 -18.35 -4.76 -0.75
CA PHE A 213 -17.59 -5.22 -1.92
C PHE A 213 -17.30 -6.72 -1.90
N ASP A 214 -17.25 -7.32 -0.71
CA ASP A 214 -17.09 -8.77 -0.59
C ASP A 214 -18.26 -9.55 -1.23
N GLU A 215 -19.50 -9.07 -1.05
CA GLU A 215 -20.71 -9.67 -1.63
C GLU A 215 -20.74 -9.50 -3.16
N VAL A 216 -20.34 -8.32 -3.64
CA VAL A 216 -20.16 -8.08 -5.08
C VAL A 216 -19.08 -9.01 -5.64
N CYS A 217 -17.96 -9.19 -4.94
CA CYS A 217 -16.89 -10.08 -5.37
C CYS A 217 -17.33 -11.54 -5.39
N ALA A 218 -18.19 -11.98 -4.46
CA ALA A 218 -18.68 -13.36 -4.43
C ALA A 218 -19.48 -13.72 -5.70
N SER A 219 -20.26 -12.79 -6.24
CA SER A 219 -21.09 -13.00 -7.45
C SER A 219 -20.39 -12.59 -8.76
N CYS A 220 -19.47 -11.62 -8.71
CA CYS A 220 -18.75 -11.12 -9.88
C CYS A 220 -17.57 -12.03 -10.25
N ASN A 221 -17.45 -12.37 -11.54
CA ASN A 221 -16.36 -13.20 -12.08
C ASN A 221 -15.55 -12.51 -13.20
N ILE A 222 -15.69 -11.20 -13.38
CA ILE A 222 -14.98 -10.46 -14.44
C ILE A 222 -13.46 -10.63 -14.33
N CYS A 223 -12.88 -10.41 -13.15
CA CYS A 223 -11.43 -10.50 -12.98
C CYS A 223 -10.90 -11.92 -13.22
N THR A 224 -11.61 -12.94 -12.76
CA THR A 224 -11.28 -14.35 -13.01
C THR A 224 -11.30 -14.67 -14.50
N ARG A 225 -12.35 -14.25 -15.22
CA ARG A 225 -12.52 -14.52 -16.67
C ARG A 225 -11.42 -13.92 -17.54
N PHE A 226 -10.85 -12.79 -17.14
CA PHE A 226 -9.83 -12.08 -17.92
C PHE A 226 -8.42 -12.24 -17.35
N CYS A 227 -8.21 -13.10 -16.34
CA CYS A 227 -6.89 -13.33 -15.77
C CYS A 227 -6.04 -14.19 -16.72
N PRO A 228 -4.95 -13.67 -17.31
CA PRO A 228 -4.17 -14.43 -18.31
C PRO A 228 -3.46 -15.65 -17.72
N GLY A 229 -3.20 -15.63 -16.40
CA GLY A 229 -2.46 -16.69 -15.71
C GLY A 229 -3.33 -17.60 -14.84
N ASP A 230 -4.66 -17.50 -14.91
CA ASP A 230 -5.59 -18.25 -14.05
C ASP A 230 -5.26 -18.17 -12.54
N ALA A 231 -4.70 -17.04 -12.14
CA ALA A 231 -4.18 -16.79 -10.80
C ALA A 231 -5.29 -16.48 -9.76
N ILE A 232 -6.49 -16.16 -10.23
CA ILE A 232 -7.62 -15.74 -9.40
C ILE A 232 -8.61 -16.91 -9.29
N LYS A 233 -8.80 -17.45 -8.09
CA LYS A 233 -9.71 -18.57 -7.84
C LYS A 233 -11.12 -18.09 -7.44
N PRO A 234 -12.17 -18.91 -7.66
CA PRO A 234 -13.55 -18.50 -7.39
C PRO A 234 -13.88 -18.38 -5.90
N ASP A 235 -13.11 -19.05 -5.03
CA ASP A 235 -13.33 -19.12 -3.59
C ASP A 235 -12.23 -18.43 -2.78
N LYS A 236 -12.59 -17.98 -1.58
CA LYS A 236 -11.63 -17.48 -0.59
C LYS A 236 -10.74 -18.63 -0.09
N GLN A 237 -9.52 -18.27 0.31
CA GLN A 237 -8.54 -19.20 0.84
C GLN A 237 -8.08 -18.73 2.22
N GLU A 238 -7.75 -19.66 3.09
CA GLU A 238 -7.05 -19.34 4.32
C GLU A 238 -5.57 -19.11 4.01
N VAL A 239 -5.10 -17.88 4.22
CA VAL A 239 -3.70 -17.51 3.98
C VAL A 239 -3.19 -16.76 5.20
N ASN A 240 -2.14 -17.32 5.82
CA ASN A 240 -1.56 -16.81 7.06
C ASN A 240 -2.60 -16.63 8.19
N GLY A 241 -3.51 -17.60 8.35
CA GLY A 241 -4.55 -17.61 9.38
C GLY A 241 -5.70 -16.64 9.13
N VAL A 242 -5.85 -16.11 7.92
CA VAL A 242 -6.95 -15.22 7.53
C VAL A 242 -7.66 -15.78 6.30
N VAL A 243 -8.97 -15.99 6.38
CA VAL A 243 -9.81 -16.39 5.24
C VAL A 243 -10.12 -15.15 4.40
N ARG A 244 -9.60 -15.11 3.17
CA ARG A 244 -9.74 -13.95 2.28
C ARG A 244 -9.60 -14.33 0.81
N TRP A 245 -9.95 -13.38 -0.07
CA TRP A 245 -9.59 -13.48 -1.48
C TRP A 245 -8.07 -13.56 -1.64
N HIS A 246 -7.61 -14.53 -2.44
CA HIS A 246 -6.19 -14.78 -2.65
C HIS A 246 -5.87 -14.94 -4.14
N VAL A 247 -4.75 -14.32 -4.54
CA VAL A 247 -4.19 -14.43 -5.88
C VAL A 247 -2.93 -15.26 -5.81
N ASP A 248 -2.88 -16.31 -6.62
CA ASP A 248 -1.68 -17.12 -6.83
C ASP A 248 -0.60 -16.25 -7.48
N THR A 249 0.34 -15.79 -6.64
CA THR A 249 1.36 -14.84 -7.06
C THR A 249 2.35 -15.43 -8.08
N PRO A 250 2.84 -16.69 -7.93
CA PRO A 250 3.55 -17.39 -8.99
C PRO A 250 2.83 -17.38 -10.34
N ALA A 251 1.54 -17.74 -10.38
CA ALA A 251 0.74 -17.72 -11.60
C ALA A 251 0.45 -16.30 -12.12
N CYS A 252 0.55 -15.27 -11.27
CA CYS A 252 0.39 -13.88 -11.69
C CYS A 252 1.66 -13.28 -12.33
N LYS A 253 2.85 -13.84 -12.05
CA LYS A 253 4.16 -13.27 -12.39
C LYS A 253 4.70 -13.76 -13.74
N PRO A 254 5.55 -12.93 -14.36
CA PRO A 254 5.23 -12.25 -15.61
C PRO A 254 4.93 -13.19 -16.79
N TRP A 255 3.89 -12.79 -17.51
CA TRP A 255 3.56 -13.12 -18.90
C TRP A 255 4.00 -11.95 -19.79
#